data_AF-A0A4Y2MHG7-F1
#
_entry.id   AF-A0A4Y2MHG7-F1
#
_cell.length_a   1.000
_cell.length_b   1.000
_cell.length_c   1.000
_cell.angle_alpha   90.00
_cell.angle_beta   90.00
_cell.angle_gamma   90.00
#
_symmetry.space_group_name_H-M   'P 1'
#
loop_
_entity.id
_entity.type
_entity.pdbx_description
1 polymer ?
#
loop_
_entity_poly.entity_id
_entity_poly.type
_entity_poly.pdbx_seq_one_letter_code
_entity_poly.pdbx_strand_id
1 'polypeptide(L)'
;MPFAENIRGRNWEYRHDDAPIHTSNATKNYLNSKNCTILEWSPKNPDLNPIENVWGIMSRKAYENGGQFYSVNALKTAIESAWYNLEPEILQTLIMSMEKRVYDVILKNGKTLNY
;
A
#
# COMPACT_ATOMS: atom_id res chain seq x y z
N MET A 1 -12.92 -6.75 9.52
CA MET A 1 -11.55 -6.26 9.91
C MET A 1 -11.75 -5.12 10.90
N PRO A 2 -11.17 -5.15 12.12
CA PRO A 2 -11.64 -4.35 13.26
C PRO A 2 -11.61 -2.82 13.05
N PHE A 3 -10.79 -2.32 12.15
CA PHE A 3 -10.70 -0.88 11.85
C PHE A 3 -11.42 -0.47 10.56
N ALA A 4 -11.58 -1.37 9.58
CA ALA A 4 -12.13 -1.01 8.27
C ALA A 4 -13.63 -0.67 8.34
N GLU A 5 -14.39 -1.44 9.13
CA GLU A 5 -15.83 -1.23 9.35
C GLU A 5 -16.13 0.12 10.02
N ASN A 6 -15.22 0.59 10.88
CA ASN A 6 -15.34 1.86 11.59
C ASN A 6 -14.99 3.08 10.71
N ILE A 7 -14.26 2.89 9.60
CA ILE A 7 -13.73 4.00 8.79
C ILE A 7 -14.52 4.16 7.48
N ARG A 8 -14.94 3.07 6.83
CA ARG A 8 -15.54 3.10 5.47
C ARG A 8 -16.94 2.47 5.39
N GLY A 9 -17.53 2.06 6.51
CA GLY A 9 -18.80 1.33 6.53
C GLY A 9 -18.66 -0.09 5.98
N ARG A 10 -19.69 -0.61 5.31
CA ARG A 10 -19.73 -2.01 4.82
C ARG A 10 -19.17 -2.23 3.40
N ASN A 11 -18.89 -1.17 2.65
CA ASN A 11 -18.52 -1.26 1.23
C ASN A 11 -17.02 -1.00 0.99
N TRP A 12 -16.16 -1.70 1.71
CA TRP A 12 -14.72 -1.63 1.51
C TRP A 12 -14.22 -2.95 0.93
N GLU A 13 -13.17 -2.86 0.11
CA GLU A 13 -12.46 -4.01 -0.44
C GLU A 13 -11.02 -3.96 0.04
N TYR A 14 -10.48 -5.14 0.35
CA TYR A 14 -9.10 -5.30 0.77
C TYR A 14 -8.22 -5.60 -0.42
N ARG A 15 -7.06 -4.97 -0.46
CA ARG A 15 -6.05 -5.23 -1.49
C ARG A 15 -4.72 -5.57 -0.84
N HIS A 16 -4.09 -6.63 -1.34
CA HIS A 16 -2.74 -7.06 -1.00
C HIS A 16 -2.02 -7.55 -2.27
N ASP A 17 -0.72 -7.75 -2.20
CA ASP A 17 0.04 -8.35 -3.31
C ASP A 17 -0.16 -9.88 -3.38
N ASP A 18 0.26 -10.48 -4.49
CA ASP A 18 0.11 -11.93 -4.72
C ASP A 18 1.26 -12.77 -4.16
N ALA A 19 1.98 -12.30 -3.12
CA ALA A 19 3.01 -13.13 -2.50
C ALA A 19 2.40 -14.46 -2.01
N PRO A 20 3.15 -15.58 -2.08
CA PRO A 20 2.62 -16.91 -1.75
C PRO A 20 1.98 -17.02 -0.36
N ILE A 21 2.48 -16.24 0.61
CA ILE A 21 1.91 -16.19 1.96
C ILE A 21 0.51 -15.57 1.99
N HIS A 22 0.25 -14.58 1.13
CA HIS A 22 -1.04 -13.90 1.04
C HIS A 22 -2.06 -14.69 0.22
N THR A 23 -1.60 -15.51 -0.72
CA THR A 23 -2.46 -16.36 -1.57
C THR A 23 -2.68 -17.77 -1.03
N SER A 24 -2.06 -18.12 0.12
CA SER A 24 -2.21 -19.42 0.78
C SER A 24 -3.65 -19.70 1.23
N ASN A 25 -4.02 -20.98 1.31
CA ASN A 25 -5.35 -21.38 1.79
C ASN A 25 -5.62 -20.90 3.22
N ALA A 26 -4.59 -20.88 4.08
CA ALA A 26 -4.72 -20.39 5.44
C ALA A 26 -5.12 -18.90 5.46
N THR A 27 -4.44 -18.05 4.67
CA THR A 27 -4.76 -16.62 4.57
C THR A 27 -6.13 -16.38 3.95
N LYS A 28 -6.47 -17.09 2.86
CA LYS A 28 -7.79 -17.01 2.23
C LYS A 28 -8.92 -17.37 3.21
N ASN A 29 -8.77 -18.48 3.94
CA ASN A 29 -9.75 -18.91 4.94
C ASN A 29 -9.89 -17.89 6.08
N TYR A 30 -8.78 -17.31 6.53
CA TYR A 30 -8.79 -16.25 7.53
C TYR A 30 -9.56 -15.01 7.04
N LEU A 31 -9.24 -14.48 5.85
CA LEU A 31 -9.91 -13.31 5.27
C LEU A 31 -11.42 -13.57 5.07
N ASN A 32 -11.78 -14.76 4.58
CA ASN A 32 -13.17 -15.18 4.45
C ASN A 32 -13.90 -15.21 5.79
N SER A 33 -13.26 -15.74 6.86
CA SER A 33 -13.84 -15.76 8.22
C SER A 33 -14.09 -14.36 8.79
N LYS A 34 -13.44 -13.33 8.23
CA LYS A 34 -13.59 -11.93 8.63
C LYS A 34 -14.55 -11.16 7.71
N ASN A 35 -15.27 -11.85 6.82
CA ASN A 35 -16.12 -11.26 5.78
C ASN A 35 -15.39 -10.16 4.99
N CYS A 36 -14.12 -10.42 4.68
CA CYS A 36 -13.26 -9.48 3.98
C CYS A 36 -13.37 -9.72 2.48
N THR A 37 -13.98 -8.78 1.74
CA THR A 37 -13.96 -8.81 0.27
C THR A 37 -12.56 -8.46 -0.22
N ILE A 38 -11.97 -9.30 -1.07
CA ILE A 38 -10.66 -9.04 -1.68
C ILE A 38 -10.88 -8.43 -3.06
N LEU A 39 -10.21 -7.32 -3.36
CA LEU A 39 -10.16 -6.75 -4.70
C LEU A 39 -9.20 -7.58 -5.56
N GLU A 40 -9.73 -8.26 -6.58
CA GLU A 40 -8.93 -8.98 -7.57
C GLU A 40 -8.13 -7.98 -8.43
N TRP A 41 -6.85 -8.27 -8.64
CA TRP A 41 -5.98 -7.45 -9.49
C TRP A 41 -4.90 -8.30 -10.15
N SER A 42 -4.26 -7.74 -11.19
CA SER A 42 -3.26 -8.47 -11.96
C SER A 42 -1.99 -8.74 -11.13
N PRO A 43 -1.48 -9.98 -11.12
CA PRO A 43 -0.24 -10.32 -10.43
C PRO A 43 0.95 -9.52 -10.97
N LYS A 44 1.90 -9.22 -10.08
CA LYS A 44 3.26 -8.72 -10.42
C LYS A 44 3.31 -7.32 -11.04
N ASN A 45 2.44 -6.40 -10.62
CA ASN A 45 2.54 -5.02 -11.08
C ASN A 45 2.71 -4.02 -9.90
N PRO A 46 3.93 -3.79 -9.40
CA PRO A 46 4.16 -2.88 -8.27
C PRO A 46 3.69 -1.45 -8.57
N ASP A 47 3.65 -1.04 -9.83
CA ASP A 47 3.19 0.29 -10.26
C ASP A 47 1.72 0.55 -9.93
N LEU A 48 0.94 -0.53 -9.85
CA LEU A 48 -0.45 -0.46 -9.45
C LEU A 48 -0.60 -0.51 -7.93
N ASN A 49 0.42 -0.75 -7.12
CA ASN A 49 0.27 -0.81 -5.67
C ASN A 49 0.58 0.57 -5.02
N PRO A 50 -0.44 1.35 -4.58
CA PRO A 50 -0.21 2.70 -4.08
C PRO A 50 0.63 2.71 -2.79
N ILE A 51 0.67 1.62 -2.01
CA ILE A 51 1.45 1.56 -0.77
C ILE A 51 2.96 1.63 -1.03
N GLU A 52 3.44 1.17 -2.19
CA GLU A 52 4.87 1.27 -2.55
C GLU A 52 5.33 2.73 -2.63
N ASN A 53 4.42 3.62 -3.07
CA ASN A 53 4.69 5.04 -3.13
C ASN A 53 4.70 5.67 -1.74
N VAL A 54 3.81 5.20 -0.85
CA VAL A 54 3.81 5.61 0.56
C VAL A 54 5.13 5.22 1.22
N TRP A 55 5.60 3.98 1.01
CA TRP A 55 6.91 3.55 1.52
C TRP A 55 8.07 4.38 0.97
N GLY A 56 8.05 4.71 -0.32
CA GLY A 56 9.05 5.60 -0.91
C GLY A 56 9.07 7.00 -0.27
N ILE A 57 7.90 7.59 -0.03
CA ILE A 57 7.77 8.90 0.63
C ILE A 57 8.25 8.84 2.07
N MET A 58 7.79 7.85 2.84
CA MET A 58 8.19 7.65 4.23
C MET A 58 9.69 7.40 4.37
N SER A 59 10.28 6.60 3.48
CA SER A 59 11.72 6.35 3.49
C SER A 59 12.49 7.64 3.22
N ARG A 60 12.09 8.45 2.23
CA ARG A 60 12.74 9.75 1.98
C ARG A 60 12.63 10.70 3.17
N LYS A 61 11.49 10.69 3.86
CA LYS A 61 11.25 11.50 5.05
C LYS A 61 12.09 11.02 6.24
N ALA A 62 12.15 9.71 6.48
CA ALA A 62 12.93 9.14 7.57
C ALA A 62 14.45 9.40 7.39
N TYR A 63 14.95 9.36 6.16
CA TYR A 63 16.36 9.59 5.83
C TYR A 63 16.66 11.02 5.35
N GLU A 64 15.76 11.98 5.59
CA GLU A 64 15.95 13.36 5.16
C GLU A 64 17.26 13.93 5.71
N ASN A 65 17.89 14.84 4.96
CA ASN A 65 19.16 15.47 5.32
C ASN A 65 20.32 14.47 5.57
N GLY A 66 20.23 13.26 5.04
CA GLY A 66 21.26 12.23 5.19
C GLY A 66 21.28 11.57 6.57
N GLY A 67 20.15 11.62 7.31
CA GLY A 67 20.01 10.99 8.62
C GLY A 67 20.45 9.53 8.62
N GLN A 68 21.17 9.11 9.67
CA GLN A 68 21.57 7.72 9.89
C GLN A 68 21.10 7.27 11.27
N PHE A 69 20.76 5.99 11.39
CA PHE A 69 20.23 5.41 12.62
C PHE A 69 21.16 4.34 13.17
N TYR A 70 21.58 4.50 14.42
CA TYR A 70 22.50 3.58 15.11
C TYR A 70 21.77 2.64 16.09
N SER A 71 20.44 2.68 16.11
CA SER A 71 19.62 1.72 16.86
C SER A 71 18.29 1.48 16.16
N VAL A 72 17.73 0.28 16.39
CA VAL A 72 16.38 -0.07 15.92
C VAL A 72 15.34 0.88 16.50
N ASN A 73 15.51 1.34 17.75
CA ASN A 73 14.57 2.26 18.39
C ASN A 73 14.55 3.63 17.69
N ALA A 74 15.73 4.19 17.38
CA ALA A 74 15.83 5.45 16.66
C ALA A 74 15.19 5.37 15.26
N LEU A 75 15.43 4.26 14.54
CA LEU A 75 14.80 4.04 13.24
C LEU A 75 13.27 3.92 13.36
N LYS A 76 12.75 3.17 14.34
CA LYS A 76 11.31 3.05 14.58
C LYS A 76 10.67 4.41 14.84
N THR A 77 11.25 5.21 15.73
CA THR A 77 10.74 6.56 16.02
C THR A 77 10.72 7.46 14.79
N ALA A 78 11.72 7.37 13.92
CA ALA A 78 11.74 8.13 12.67
C ALA A 78 10.66 7.67 11.68
N ILE A 79 10.44 6.36 11.55
CA ILE A 79 9.39 5.79 10.69
C ILE A 79 8.00 6.20 11.20
N GLU A 80 7.76 6.11 12.52
CA GLU A 80 6.51 6.56 13.14
C GLU A 80 6.29 8.05 12.92
N SER A 81 7.31 8.88 13.12
CA SER A 81 7.24 10.31 12.83
C SER A 81 6.93 10.60 11.36
N ALA A 82 7.56 9.88 10.42
CA ALA A 82 7.26 10.01 9.00
C ALA A 82 5.81 9.61 8.66
N TRP A 83 5.26 8.60 9.35
CA TRP A 83 3.87 8.19 9.20
C TRP A 83 2.89 9.24 9.73
N TYR A 84 3.08 9.72 10.97
CA TYR A 84 2.16 10.68 11.60
C TYR A 84 2.17 12.06 10.94
N ASN A 85 3.28 12.43 10.29
CA ASN A 85 3.38 13.68 9.53
C ASN A 85 3.00 13.53 8.05
N LEU A 86 2.55 12.34 7.61
CA LEU A 86 2.11 12.15 6.24
C LEU A 86 0.78 12.87 6.01
N GLU A 87 0.78 13.85 5.10
CA GLU A 87 -0.41 14.61 4.76
C GLU A 87 -1.49 13.70 4.12
N PRO A 88 -2.74 13.71 4.60
CA PRO A 88 -3.83 12.94 4.02
C PRO A 88 -4.05 13.19 2.52
N GLU A 89 -3.74 14.40 2.05
CA GLU A 89 -3.82 14.84 0.65
C GLU A 89 -2.88 14.03 -0.26
N ILE A 90 -1.71 13.61 0.25
CA ILE A 90 -0.79 12.72 -0.45
C ILE A 90 -1.46 11.37 -0.69
N LEU A 91 -2.11 10.81 0.33
CA LEU A 91 -2.82 9.53 0.20
C LEU A 91 -3.98 9.64 -0.80
N GLN A 92 -4.75 10.72 -0.74
CA GLN A 92 -5.83 10.97 -1.71
C GLN A 92 -5.27 11.05 -3.14
N THR A 93 -4.20 11.79 -3.35
CA THR A 93 -3.54 11.93 -4.66
C THR A 93 -3.06 10.58 -5.19
N LEU A 94 -2.44 9.75 -4.35
CA LEU A 94 -1.99 8.40 -4.73
C LEU A 94 -3.17 7.52 -5.16
N ILE A 95 -4.26 7.53 -4.38
CA ILE A 95 -5.47 6.77 -4.72
C ILE A 95 -6.11 7.29 -6.01
N MET A 96 -6.27 8.61 -6.17
CA MET A 96 -6.85 9.20 -7.40
C MET A 96 -6.00 8.91 -8.64
N SER A 97 -4.68 8.78 -8.49
CA SER A 97 -3.81 8.46 -9.61
C SER A 97 -4.04 7.04 -10.17
N MET A 98 -4.63 6.12 -9.39
CA MET A 98 -4.76 4.70 -9.73
C MET A 98 -5.50 4.45 -11.04
N GLU A 99 -6.56 5.21 -11.30
CA GLU A 99 -7.33 5.09 -12.55
C GLU A 99 -6.43 5.31 -13.77
N LYS A 100 -5.64 6.39 -13.75
CA LYS A 100 -4.66 6.68 -14.79
C LYS A 100 -3.58 5.59 -14.89
N ARG A 101 -3.09 5.06 -13.77
CA ARG A 101 -2.06 4.00 -13.81
C ARG A 101 -2.59 2.73 -14.45
N VAL A 102 -3.83 2.33 -14.11
CA VAL A 102 -4.47 1.16 -14.71
C VAL A 102 -4.61 1.36 -16.22
N TYR A 103 -5.06 2.54 -16.66
CA TYR A 103 -5.14 2.89 -18.08
C TYR A 103 -3.77 2.83 -18.77
N ASP A 104 -2.74 3.42 -18.17
CA ASP A 104 -1.38 3.43 -18.71
C ASP A 104 -0.80 2.00 -18.80
N VAL A 105 -1.07 1.12 -17.83
CA VAL A 105 -0.67 -0.31 -17.87
C VAL A 105 -1.35 -1.03 -19.03
N ILE A 106 -2.65 -0.80 -19.24
CA ILE A 106 -3.42 -1.41 -20.34
C ILE A 106 -2.82 -0.97 -21.68
N LEU A 107 -2.57 0.34 -21.87
CA LEU A 107 -1.94 0.84 -23.09
C LEU A 107 -0.54 0.26 -23.34
N LYS A 108 0.20 -0.05 -22.28
CA LYS A 108 1.51 -0.69 -22.37
C LYS A 108 1.46 -2.22 -22.45
N ASN A 109 0.27 -2.82 -22.63
CA ASN A 109 0.07 -4.27 -22.67
C ASN A 109 0.66 -4.99 -21.44
N GLY A 110 0.43 -4.44 -20.24
CA GLY A 110 0.87 -5.04 -18.98
C GLY A 110 2.34 -4.81 -18.63
N LYS A 111 3.11 -4.06 -19.43
CA LYS A 111 4.49 -3.68 -19.10
C LYS A 111 4.55 -2.63 -17.98
N THR A 112 5.72 -2.52 -17.35
CA THR A 112 5.97 -1.57 -16.27
C THR A 112 5.80 -0.12 -16.70
N LEU A 113 5.38 0.68 -15.74
CA LEU A 113 5.30 2.13 -15.83
C LEU A 113 6.61 2.72 -15.31
N ASN A 114 7.07 3.79 -15.94
CA ASN A 114 8.23 4.54 -15.46
C ASN A 114 7.66 5.71 -14.66
N TYR A 115 7.71 5.60 -13.34
CA TYR A 115 7.32 6.64 -12.39
C TYR A 115 8.55 7.18 -11.65
#